data_AF-A0A7C2XF78-F1
#
_entry.id   AF-A0A7C2XF78-F1
#
_cell.length_a   1.000
_cell.length_b   1.000
_cell.length_c   1.000
_cell.angle_alpha   90.00
_cell.angle_beta   90.00
_cell.angle_gamma   90.00
#
_symmetry.space_group_name_H-M   'P 1'
#
loop_
_entity.id
_entity.type
_entity.pdbx_description
1 polymer ?
#
loop_
_entity_poly.entity_id
_entity_poly.type
_entity_poly.pdbx_seq_one_letter_code
_entity_poly.pdbx_strand_id
1 'polypeptide(L)' 'GTPAHSWQAVAASGMSIGFKGATNAAKALALAAIELYQNPELRAAARAEFEEKRKGVKYKPLLGDRKPALDYRD' A
#
# COMPACT_ATOMS: atom_id res chain seq x y z
N GLY A 1 -4.14 -0.60 -7.65
CA GLY A 1 -5.25 -0.30 -6.73
C GLY A 1 -6.17 0.73 -7.37
N THR A 2 -7.41 0.85 -6.89
CA THR A 2 -8.39 1.79 -7.44
C THR A 2 -8.46 3.04 -6.55
N PRO A 3 -8.20 4.25 -7.07
CA PRO A 3 -8.35 5.47 -6.29
C PRO A 3 -9.78 5.64 -5.77
N ALA A 4 -9.93 6.15 -4.55
CA ALA A 4 -11.23 6.58 -4.04
C ALA A 4 -11.80 7.71 -4.93
N HIS A 5 -13.14 7.82 -5.00
CA HIS A 5 -13.84 8.82 -5.83
C HIS A 5 -13.53 8.75 -7.34
N SER A 6 -13.22 7.56 -7.85
CA SER A 6 -13.02 7.32 -9.28
C SER A 6 -14.20 6.56 -9.89
N TRP A 7 -14.41 6.71 -11.20
CA TRP A 7 -15.46 5.96 -11.91
C TRP A 7 -15.24 4.44 -11.80
N GLN A 8 -13.98 4.00 -11.76
CA GLN A 8 -13.62 2.60 -11.55
C GLN A 8 -14.07 2.09 -10.17
N ALA A 9 -14.00 2.93 -9.13
CA ALA A 9 -14.46 2.58 -7.79
C ALA A 9 -15.98 2.38 -7.77
N VAL A 10 -16.73 3.30 -8.40
CA VAL A 10 -18.19 3.19 -8.50
C VAL A 10 -18.60 1.95 -9.31
N ALA A 11 -17.95 1.71 -10.46
CA ALA A 11 -18.25 0.55 -11.31
C ALA A 11 -18.00 -0.79 -10.60
N ALA A 12 -16.99 -0.87 -9.72
CA ALA A 12 -16.68 -2.09 -8.98
C ALA A 12 -17.50 -2.27 -7.68
N SER A 13 -18.00 -1.18 -7.09
CA SER A 13 -18.67 -1.20 -5.79
C SER A 13 -19.99 -1.99 -5.83
N GLY A 14 -20.15 -2.97 -4.94
CA GLY A 14 -21.34 -3.82 -4.89
C GLY A 14 -21.54 -4.75 -6.09
N MET A 15 -20.63 -4.71 -7.08
CA MET A 15 -20.74 -5.45 -8.33
C MET A 15 -19.87 -6.71 -8.32
N SER A 16 -20.31 -7.73 -9.06
CA SER A 16 -19.61 -9.02 -9.15
C SER A 16 -18.16 -8.90 -9.63
N ILE A 17 -17.86 -7.93 -10.49
CA ILE A 17 -16.50 -7.65 -10.97
C ILE A 17 -15.57 -7.20 -9.82
N GLY A 18 -16.08 -6.43 -8.85
CA GLY A 18 -15.33 -6.01 -7.67
C GLY A 18 -14.99 -7.18 -6.77
N PHE A 19 -15.98 -8.03 -6.47
CA PHE A 19 -15.79 -9.23 -5.63
C PHE A 19 -14.82 -10.24 -6.25
N LYS A 20 -14.93 -10.49 -7.56
CA LYS A 20 -14.02 -11.38 -8.29
C LYS A 20 -12.59 -10.82 -8.31
N GLY A 21 -12.45 -9.52 -8.57
CA GLY A 21 -11.16 -8.84 -8.53
C GLY A 21 -10.50 -8.90 -7.14
N ALA A 22 -11.27 -8.64 -6.08
CA ALA A 22 -10.80 -8.71 -4.71
C ALA A 22 -10.34 -10.13 -4.33
N THR A 23 -11.11 -11.15 -4.70
CA THR A 23 -10.73 -12.56 -4.46
C THR A 23 -9.44 -12.93 -5.17
N ASN A 24 -9.27 -12.50 -6.43
CA ASN A 24 -8.05 -12.77 -7.18
C ASN A 24 -6.83 -12.06 -6.57
N ALA A 25 -6.97 -10.78 -6.20
CA ALA A 25 -5.93 -10.02 -5.53
C ALA A 25 -5.53 -10.66 -4.18
N ALA A 26 -6.50 -11.12 -3.39
CA ALA A 26 -6.23 -11.79 -2.12
C ALA A 26 -5.38 -13.06 -2.31
N LYS A 27 -5.68 -13.88 -3.32
CA LYS A 27 -4.89 -15.08 -3.66
C LYS A 27 -3.47 -14.72 -4.07
N ALA A 28 -3.30 -13.71 -4.92
CA ALA A 28 -1.99 -13.27 -5.37
C ALA A 28 -1.12 -12.76 -4.20
N LEU A 29 -1.70 -11.93 -3.31
CA LEU A 29 -1.01 -11.42 -2.13
C LEU A 29 -0.63 -12.54 -1.15
N ALA A 30 -1.53 -13.52 -0.94
CA ALA A 30 -1.26 -14.65 -0.07
C ALA A 30 -0.12 -15.53 -0.61
N LEU A 31 -0.13 -15.84 -1.91
CA LEU A 31 0.93 -16.63 -2.54
C LEU A 31 2.28 -15.89 -2.51
N ALA A 32 2.28 -14.59 -2.81
CA ALA A 32 3.49 -13.77 -2.71
C ALA A 32 4.06 -13.75 -1.28
N ALA A 33 3.19 -13.65 -0.26
CA ALA A 33 3.62 -13.71 1.13
C ALA A 33 4.20 -15.09 1.50
N ILE A 34 3.57 -16.18 1.06
CA ILE A 34 4.09 -17.55 1.27
C ILE A 34 5.50 -17.68 0.68
N GLU A 35 5.69 -17.28 -0.59
CA GLU A 35 6.98 -17.34 -1.26
C GLU A 35 8.04 -16.52 -0.52
N LEU A 36 7.69 -15.28 -0.13
CA LEU A 36 8.58 -14.43 0.66
C LEU A 36 8.94 -15.07 2.01
N TYR A 37 8.00 -15.68 2.74
CA TYR A 37 8.28 -16.29 4.04
C TYR A 37 9.02 -17.62 3.97
N GLN A 38 8.90 -18.36 2.87
CA GLN A 38 9.57 -19.65 2.71
C GLN A 38 10.96 -19.52 2.05
N ASN A 39 11.22 -18.42 1.32
CA ASN A 39 12.49 -18.22 0.63
C ASN A 39 13.39 -17.17 1.34
N PRO A 40 14.42 -17.57 2.11
CA PRO A 40 15.31 -16.64 2.81
C PRO A 40 16.17 -15.77 1.88
N GLU A 41 16.57 -16.29 0.71
CA GLU A 41 17.37 -15.53 -0.26
C GLU A 41 16.56 -14.41 -0.89
N LEU A 42 15.31 -14.69 -1.26
CA LEU A 42 14.38 -13.69 -1.78
C LEU A 42 14.14 -12.58 -0.76
N ARG A 43 14.00 -12.91 0.54
CA ARG A 43 13.87 -11.88 1.59
C ARG A 43 15.10 -11.00 1.69
N ALA A 44 16.29 -11.58 1.63
CA ALA A 44 17.54 -10.83 1.69
C ALA A 44 17.66 -9.87 0.50
N ALA A 45 17.36 -10.35 -0.71
CA ALA A 45 17.36 -9.54 -1.93
C ALA A 45 16.32 -8.40 -1.86
N ALA A 46 15.08 -8.70 -1.48
CA ALA A 46 14.02 -7.70 -1.35
C ALA A 46 14.36 -6.63 -0.30
N ARG A 47 15.00 -7.02 0.81
CA ARG A 47 15.45 -6.06 1.83
C ARG A 47 16.57 -5.17 1.31
N ALA A 48 17.55 -5.74 0.61
CA ALA A 48 18.64 -4.97 0.03
C ALA A 48 18.14 -3.91 -0.96
N GLU A 49 17.24 -4.30 -1.86
CA GLU A 49 16.58 -3.37 -2.80
C GLU A 49 15.79 -2.27 -2.06
N PHE A 50 15.04 -2.63 -1.02
CA PHE A 50 14.27 -1.65 -0.26
C PHE A 50 15.16 -0.60 0.43
N GLU A 51 16.24 -1.03 1.08
CA GLU A 51 17.17 -0.11 1.75
C GLU A 51 17.90 0.78 0.73
N GLU A 52 18.25 0.24 -0.44
CA GLU A 52 18.87 0.99 -1.54
C GLU A 52 17.94 2.08 -2.07
N LYS A 53 16.68 1.75 -2.38
CA LYS A 53 15.67 2.73 -2.82
C LYS A 53 15.32 3.78 -1.77
N ARG A 54 15.37 3.41 -0.49
CA ARG A 54 15.08 4.34 0.62
C ARG A 54 16.27 5.22 0.99
N LYS A 55 17.48 4.85 0.57
CA LYS A 55 18.71 5.53 0.95
C LYS A 55 18.63 7.02 0.61
N GLY A 56 18.92 7.86 1.61
CA GLY A 56 18.90 9.33 1.47
C GLY A 56 17.50 9.97 1.49
N VAL A 57 16.41 9.21 1.53
CA VAL A 57 15.05 9.74 1.62
C VAL A 57 14.68 9.99 3.08
N LYS A 58 14.77 11.25 3.53
CA LYS A 58 14.18 11.67 4.81
C LYS A 58 12.73 12.07 4.57
N TYR A 59 11.79 11.30 5.11
CA TYR A 59 10.36 11.64 5.04
C TYR A 59 10.15 13.03 5.65
N LYS A 60 9.56 13.93 4.87
CA LYS A 60 9.05 15.22 5.32
C LYS A 60 7.55 15.22 5.06
N PRO A 61 6.70 15.43 6.08
CA PRO A 61 5.28 15.56 5.85
C PRO A 61 5.03 16.77 4.93
N LEU A 62 4.11 16.63 3.97
CA LEU A 62 3.69 17.74 3.10
C LEU A 62 3.04 18.90 3.87
N LEU A 63 2.72 18.67 5.15
CA LEU A 63 2.16 19.64 6.07
C LEU A 63 3.18 20.73 6.50
N GLY A 64 4.48 20.44 6.40
CA GLY A 64 5.53 21.30 6.97
C GLY A 64 5.41 21.45 8.50
N ASP A 65 5.95 22.55 9.02
CA ASP A 65 5.97 22.86 10.46
C ASP A 65 4.77 23.74 10.90
N ARG A 66 3.68 23.73 10.14
CA ARG A 66 2.51 24.57 10.45
C ARG A 66 1.82 24.07 11.73
N LYS A 67 1.39 25.01 12.57
CA LYS A 67 0.50 24.69 13.70
C LYS A 67 -0.82 24.07 13.17
N PRO A 68 -1.46 23.16 13.93
CA PRO A 68 -2.80 22.69 13.61
C PRO A 68 -3.74 23.85 13.30
N ALA A 69 -4.60 23.69 12.30
CA ALA A 69 -5.52 24.76 11.88
C ALA A 69 -6.59 25.08 12.95
N LEU A 70 -6.83 24.15 13.85
CA LEU A 70 -7.78 24.25 14.95
C LEU A 70 -7.12 23.68 16.21
N ASP A 71 -7.29 24.38 17.33
CA ASP A 71 -7.05 23.81 18.66
C ASP A 71 -8.34 23.08 19.07
N TYR A 72 -8.23 21.79 19.37
CA TYR A 72 -9.38 20.96 19.77
C TYR A 72 -9.42 20.75 21.29
N ARG A 73 -8.57 21.44 22.06
CA ARG A 73 -8.40 21.22 23.50
C ARG A 73 -8.76 22.41 24.39
N ASP A 74 -9.12 23.54 23.80
CA ASP A 74 -9.75 24.72 24.43
C ASP A 74 -11.04 25.08 23.66
#